data_AF-A0A7Y3KTH1-F1
#
_entry.id   AF-A0A7Y3KTH1-F1
#
_cell.length_a   1.000
_cell.length_b   1.000
_cell.length_c   1.000
_cell.angle_alpha   90.00
_cell.angle_beta   90.00
_cell.angle_gamma   90.00
#
_symmetry.space_group_name_H-M   'P 1'
#
loop_
_entity.id
_entity.type
_entity.pdbx_description
1 polymer ?
#
loop_
_entity_poly.entity_id
_entity_poly.type
_entity_poly.pdbx_seq_one_letter_code
_entity_poly.pdbx_strand_id
1 'polypeptide(L)' 'MSQWCDHCDRPVEGDVCEICGESVKAPEPEPMPWLWRFFILSTIIYLIWRIYQLIMWLSH' A
#
# COMPACT_ATOMS: atom_id res chain seq x y z
N MET A 1 8.48 -18.81 -1.11
CA MET A 1 8.53 -17.33 -1.20
C MET A 1 9.89 -16.94 -0.64
N SER A 2 10.75 -16.31 -1.44
CA SER A 2 12.02 -15.79 -0.93
C SER A 2 11.72 -14.62 0.01
N GLN A 3 12.26 -14.68 1.23
CA GLN A 3 12.16 -13.60 2.19
C GLN A 3 13.39 -12.68 2.05
N TRP A 4 13.23 -11.39 2.29
CA TRP A 4 14.33 -10.42 2.18
C TRP A 4 14.96 -10.20 3.54
N CYS A 5 16.28 -10.37 3.64
CA CYS A 5 17.01 -10.07 4.87
C CYS A 5 17.55 -8.64 4.83
N ASP A 6 17.06 -7.76 5.70
CA ASP A 6 17.46 -6.34 5.77
C ASP A 6 18.91 -6.13 6.22
N HIS A 7 19.48 -7.06 6.99
CA HIS A 7 20.87 -6.93 7.46
C HIS A 7 21.89 -7.28 6.37
N CYS A 8 21.55 -8.21 5.47
CA CYS A 8 22.47 -8.69 4.43
C CYS A 8 22.06 -8.25 3.02
N ASP A 9 20.99 -7.46 2.89
CA ASP A 9 20.41 -6.99 1.62
C ASP A 9 20.32 -8.09 0.55
N ARG A 10 19.83 -9.26 0.96
CA ARG A 10 19.77 -10.43 0.08
C ARG A 10 18.46 -11.21 0.21
N PRO A 11 18.06 -11.90 -0.87
CA PRO A 11 17.03 -12.91 -0.79
C PRO A 11 17.52 -14.13 0.01
N VAL A 12 16.63 -14.67 0.84
CA VAL A 12 16.84 -15.84 1.69
C VAL A 12 15.69 -16.82 1.44
N GLU A 13 16.02 -18.10 1.33
CA GLU A 13 15.03 -19.17 1.21
C GLU A 13 14.81 -19.81 2.58
N GLY A 14 13.96 -19.19 3.41
CA GLY A 14 13.61 -19.68 4.74
C GLY A 14 13.29 -18.57 5.73
N ASP A 15 13.04 -18.95 6.98
CA ASP A 15 12.76 -18.01 8.08
C ASP A 15 14.03 -17.53 8.79
N VAL A 16 15.21 -18.04 8.40
CA VAL A 16 16.50 -17.71 9.01
C VAL A 16 17.52 -17.43 7.92
N CYS A 17 18.21 -16.30 8.06
CA CYS A 17 19.35 -15.91 7.26
C CYS A 17 20.54 -16.85 7.50
N GLU A 18 20.96 -17.64 6.51
CA GLU A 18 22.09 -18.57 6.65
C GLU A 18 23.45 -17.88 6.87
N ILE A 19 23.57 -16.58 6.54
CA ILE A 19 24.80 -15.80 6.73
C ILE A 19 24.86 -15.17 8.12
N CYS A 20 23.77 -14.53 8.52
CA CYS A 20 23.72 -13.67 9.69
C CYS A 20 23.04 -14.34 10.89
N GLY A 21 22.36 -15.47 10.68
CA GLY A 21 21.61 -16.19 11.71
C GLY A 21 20.34 -15.48 12.18
N GLU A 22 20.01 -14.32 11.60
CA GLU A 22 18.85 -13.53 11.99
C GLU A 22 17.56 -14.12 11.42
N SER A 23 16.48 -14.09 12.21
CA SER A 23 15.18 -14.54 11.75
C SER A 23 14.60 -13.51 10.79
N VAL A 24 14.40 -13.89 9.54
CA VAL A 24 13.70 -13.04 8.58
C VAL A 24 12.22 -13.16 8.89
N LYS A 25 11.60 -12.06 9.33
CA LYS A 25 10.15 -11.99 9.52
C LYS A 25 9.57 -11.19 8.38
N ALA A 26 8.41 -11.63 7.87
CA ALA A 26 7.65 -10.82 6.95
C ALA A 26 7.36 -9.45 7.58
N PRO A 27 7.50 -8.34 6.84
CA PRO A 27 7.17 -7.03 7.36
C PRO A 27 5.70 -7.02 7.76
N GLU A 28 5.41 -6.61 9.00
CA GLU A 28 4.03 -6.44 9.46
C GLU A 28 3.41 -5.27 8.67
N PRO A 29 2.21 -5.45 8.09
CA PRO A 29 1.55 -4.37 7.38
C PRO A 29 1.23 -3.24 8.35
N GLU A 30 1.82 -2.07 8.15
CA GLU A 30 1.51 -0.91 8.97
C GLU A 30 0.05 -0.49 8.78
N PRO A 31 -0.69 -0.19 9.87
CA PRO A 31 -2.06 0.26 9.76
C PRO A 31 -2.10 1.65 9.11
N MET A 32 -2.68 1.71 7.92
CA MET A 32 -2.84 2.96 7.17
C MET A 32 -3.61 4.02 7.98
N PRO A 33 -3.12 5.27 8.08
CA PRO A 33 -3.73 6.28 8.94
C PRO A 33 -5.17 6.60 8.51
N TRP A 34 -6.05 6.74 9.50
CA TRP A 34 -7.49 6.93 9.27
C TRP A 34 -7.78 8.18 8.43
N LEU A 35 -7.02 9.25 8.63
CA LEU A 35 -7.06 10.47 7.81
C LEU A 35 -6.90 10.19 6.31
N TRP A 36 -6.04 9.24 5.95
CA TRP A 36 -5.82 8.86 4.56
C TRP A 36 -7.08 8.21 3.96
N ARG A 37 -7.78 7.36 4.74
CA ARG A 37 -9.04 6.75 4.33
C ARG A 37 -10.13 7.81 4.08
N PHE A 38 -10.22 8.84 4.94
CA PHE A 38 -11.15 9.96 4.72
C PHE A 38 -10.82 10.75 3.48
N PHE A 39 -9.52 11.01 3.26
CA PHE A 39 -9.07 11.73 2.07
C PHE A 39 -9.42 10.99 0.78
N ILE A 40 -9.20 9.66 0.71
CA ILE A 40 -9.64 8.85 -0.44
C ILE A 40 -11.15 9.00 -0.65
N LEU A 41 -11.94 8.80 0.41
CA LEU A 41 -13.39 8.75 0.31
C LEU A 41 -13.96 10.10 -0.15
N SER A 42 -13.47 11.21 0.42
CA SER A 42 -13.82 12.55 -0.02
C SER A 42 -13.42 12.81 -1.47
N THR A 43 -12.26 12.33 -1.89
CA THR A 43 -11.79 12.50 -3.27
C THR A 43 -12.68 11.75 -4.26
N ILE A 44 -13.06 10.51 -3.95
CA ILE A 44 -13.98 9.72 -4.79
C ILE A 44 -15.33 10.43 -4.95
N ILE A 45 -15.93 10.89 -3.85
CA ILE A 45 -17.21 11.61 -3.88
C ILE A 45 -17.10 12.87 -4.74
N TYR A 46 -16.02 13.64 -4.57
CA TYR A 46 -15.78 14.85 -5.36
C TYR A 46 -15.66 14.54 -6.86
N LEU A 47 -14.91 13.50 -7.22
CA LEU A 47 -14.74 13.11 -8.62
C LEU A 47 -16.06 12.66 -9.25
N ILE A 48 -16.87 11.86 -8.56
CA ILE A 48 -18.19 11.45 -9.04
C ILE A 48 -19.07 12.68 -9.30
N TRP A 49 -19.15 13.58 -8.33
CA TRP A 49 -19.91 14.82 -8.48
C TRP A 49 -19.39 15.68 -9.64
N ARG A 50 -18.06 15.82 -9.78
CA ARG A 50 -17.43 16.58 -10.85
C ARG A 50 -17.71 15.97 -12.23
N ILE A 51 -17.67 14.65 -12.36
CA ILE A 51 -17.99 13.93 -13.59
C ILE A 51 -19.46 14.14 -13.95
N TYR A 52 -20.36 14.03 -12.97
CA TYR A 52 -21.78 14.27 -13.19
C TYR A 52 -22.05 15.70 -13.69
N GLN A 53 -21.43 16.70 -13.07
CA GLN A 53 -21.49 18.10 -13.53
C GLN A 53 -20.98 18.26 -14.96
N LEU A 54 -19.88 17.59 -15.31
CA LEU A 54 -19.28 17.66 -16.64
C LEU A 54 -20.15 17.01 -17.70
N ILE A 55 -20.76 15.85 -17.41
CA ILE A 55 -21.72 15.18 -18.30
C ILE A 55 -22.96 16.05 -18.48
N MET A 56 -23.52 16.59 -17.40
CA MET A 56 -24.67 17.48 -17.45
C MET A 56 -24.38 18.71 -18.31
N TRP A 57 -23.21 19.31 -18.16
CA TRP A 57 -22.77 20.45 -18.97
C TRP A 57 -22.61 20.08 -20.45
N LEU A 58 -22.04 18.91 -20.76
CA LEU A 58 -21.86 18.45 -22.13
C LEU A 58 -23.20 18.11 -22.82
N SER A 59 -24.19 17.70 -22.04
CA SER A 59 -25.53 17.33 -22.53
C SER A 59 -26.47 18.53 -22.74
N HIS A 60 -26.12 19.70 -22.19
CA HIS A 60 -26.92 20.91 -22.24
C HIS A 60 -26.41 21.86 -23.32
#